data_AF-A0A1B6HKX9-F1
#
_entry.id   AF-A0A1B6HKX9-F1
#
_cell.length_a   1.000
_cell.length_b   1.000
_cell.length_c   1.000
_cell.angle_alpha   90.00
_cell.angle_beta   90.00
_cell.angle_gamma   90.00
#
_symmetry.space_group_name_H-M   'P 1'
#
loop_
_entity.id
_entity.type
_entity.pdbx_description
1 polymer ?
#
loop_
_entity_poly.entity_id
_entity_poly.type
_entity_poly.pdbx_seq_one_letter_code
_entity_poly.pdbx_strand_id
1 'polypeptide(L)'
;RARLSLFACSVPSSKLNATKHMEVLFTFIPKETGTYRSMWQLSIPERQVEQSLQLLGIASEPSLCFLPNFLCLRTTLIGVRSEGKVQLVNQEECDLKFTVDPNSLYSETWGQAVQVLPMKGVVPAQSQIDIKLCLTPTQAGEGQFHVKVSVQLLRCPLTLD
;
A
#
# COMPACT_ATOMS: atom_id res chain seq x y z
N ARG A 1 31.56 -7.03 -3.37
CA ARG A 1 30.27 -6.29 -3.46
C ARG A 1 29.90 -5.87 -2.04
N ALA A 2 29.95 -4.59 -1.69
CA ALA A 2 29.68 -4.14 -0.33
C ALA A 2 28.21 -4.43 0.05
N ARG A 3 27.98 -5.13 1.16
CA ARG A 3 26.64 -5.30 1.73
C ARG A 3 26.20 -3.95 2.28
N LEU A 4 25.30 -3.26 1.58
CA LEU A 4 24.60 -2.11 2.16
C LEU A 4 23.73 -2.63 3.31
N SER A 5 23.97 -2.15 4.53
CA SER A 5 23.13 -2.43 5.70
C SER A 5 21.76 -1.79 5.48
N LEU A 6 20.67 -2.50 5.84
CA LEU A 6 19.30 -1.99 5.77
C LEU A 6 19.02 -0.94 6.85
N PHE A 7 19.82 -0.94 7.91
CA PHE A 7 19.81 0.04 8.99
C PHE A 7 21.01 0.99 8.83
N ALA A 8 20.76 2.29 8.98
CA ALA A 8 21.81 3.30 9.03
C ALA A 8 21.58 4.24 10.22
N CYS A 9 22.68 4.77 10.76
CA CYS A 9 22.68 5.75 11.84
C CYS A 9 23.10 7.11 11.28
N SER A 10 22.34 8.16 11.57
CA SER A 10 22.64 9.52 11.10
C SER A 10 23.92 10.09 11.71
N VAL A 11 24.27 9.67 12.93
CA VAL A 11 25.45 10.13 13.67
C VAL A 11 26.18 8.94 14.28
N PRO A 12 27.04 8.24 13.52
CA PRO A 12 27.77 7.06 14.03
C PRO A 12 28.78 7.40 15.13
N SER A 13 29.26 8.64 15.18
CA SER A 13 30.19 9.15 16.19
C SER A 13 30.04 10.66 16.30
N SER A 14 30.06 11.19 17.53
CA SER A 14 30.08 12.63 17.79
C SER A 14 30.66 12.94 19.17
N LYS A 15 30.89 14.23 19.43
CA LYS A 15 31.23 14.75 20.76
C LYS A 15 30.01 15.42 21.37
N LEU A 16 29.72 15.12 22.62
CA LEU A 16 28.62 15.73 23.37
C LEU A 16 29.16 16.43 24.61
N ASN A 17 28.84 17.72 24.73
CA ASN A 17 29.21 18.49 25.91
C ASN A 17 28.35 18.10 27.11
N ALA A 18 28.90 18.25 28.33
CA ALA A 18 28.15 18.04 29.55
C ALA A 18 26.85 18.86 29.54
N THR A 19 25.77 18.28 30.07
CA THR A 19 24.41 18.88 30.14
C THR A 19 23.70 19.12 28.80
N LYS A 20 24.30 18.71 27.68
CA LYS A 20 23.64 18.73 26.37
C LYS A 20 23.01 17.37 26.05
N HIS A 21 21.98 17.40 25.22
CA HIS A 21 21.32 16.23 24.67
C HIS A 21 21.55 16.18 23.15
N MET A 22 21.55 14.97 22.59
CA MET A 22 21.67 14.73 21.16
C MET A 22 20.64 13.67 20.77
N GLU A 23 19.90 13.94 19.70
CA GLU A 23 19.03 12.97 19.06
C GLU A 23 19.80 12.25 17.95
N VAL A 24 19.64 10.93 17.87
CA VAL A 24 20.25 10.09 16.84
C VAL A 24 19.15 9.41 16.08
N LEU A 25 19.13 9.61 14.75
CA LEU A 25 18.13 9.02 13.87
C LEU A 25 18.67 7.71 13.29
N PHE A 26 17.90 6.64 13.43
CA PHE A 26 18.14 5.39 12.73
C PHE A 26 17.13 5.25 11.59
N THR A 27 17.63 5.00 10.37
CA THR A 27 16.79 4.77 9.19
C THR A 27 16.79 3.30 8.83
N PHE A 28 15.61 2.75 8.52
CA PHE A 28 15.41 1.39 8.06
C PHE A 28 14.77 1.40 6.67
N ILE A 29 15.46 0.85 5.67
CA ILE A 29 15.00 0.81 4.27
C ILE A 29 15.02 -0.64 3.78
N PRO A 30 13.96 -1.43 4.02
CA PRO A 30 13.86 -2.81 3.55
C PRO A 30 13.69 -2.87 2.03
N LYS A 31 14.15 -3.97 1.42
CA LYS A 31 13.89 -4.28 0.01
C LYS A 31 12.82 -5.35 -0.19
N GLU A 32 12.62 -6.18 0.83
CA GLU A 32 11.71 -7.31 0.81
C GLU A 32 10.92 -7.32 2.12
N THR A 33 9.79 -8.02 2.11
CA THR A 33 9.02 -8.26 3.33
C THR A 33 9.79 -9.17 4.27
N GLY A 34 9.75 -8.90 5.57
CA GLY A 34 10.40 -9.73 6.56
C GLY A 34 10.67 -9.01 7.85
N THR A 35 11.25 -9.75 8.79
CA THR A 35 11.74 -9.22 10.05
C THR A 35 13.26 -9.13 10.00
N TYR A 36 13.78 -7.93 10.24
CA TYR A 36 15.20 -7.63 10.18
C TYR A 36 15.70 -7.21 11.55
N ARG A 37 16.89 -7.67 11.90
CA ARG A 37 17.56 -7.36 13.17
C ARG A 37 18.92 -6.77 12.90
N SER A 38 19.29 -5.75 13.67
CA SER A 38 20.62 -5.17 13.63
C SER A 38 21.09 -4.89 15.05
N MET A 39 22.33 -5.29 15.35
CA MET A 39 22.95 -5.08 16.66
C MET A 39 23.88 -3.87 16.56
N TRP A 40 23.72 -2.94 17.49
CA TRP A 40 24.48 -1.70 17.60
C TRP A 40 25.07 -1.61 19.01
N GLN A 41 26.16 -0.86 19.14
CA GLN A 41 26.81 -0.61 20.43
C GLN A 41 27.00 0.89 20.58
N LEU A 42 26.42 1.46 21.64
CA LEU A 42 26.73 2.80 22.09
C LEU A 42 27.93 2.70 23.05
N SER A 43 28.97 3.46 22.77
CA SER A 43 30.15 3.54 23.62
C SER A 43 30.44 5.00 24.00
N ILE A 44 30.73 5.23 25.28
CA ILE A 44 31.25 6.50 25.81
C ILE A 44 32.59 6.17 26.50
N PRO A 45 33.70 6.17 25.74
CA PRO A 45 35.00 5.69 26.22
C PRO A 45 35.48 6.43 27.48
N GLU A 46 35.28 7.75 27.56
CA GLU A 46 35.72 8.60 28.66
C GLU A 46 35.01 8.27 29.99
N ARG A 47 33.85 7.58 29.91
CA ARG A 47 33.06 7.15 31.07
C ARG A 47 33.05 5.64 31.24
N GLN A 48 33.75 4.89 30.37
CA GLN A 48 33.72 3.42 30.31
C GLN A 48 32.30 2.86 30.25
N VAL A 49 31.39 3.56 29.55
CA VAL A 49 30.02 3.11 29.36
C VAL A 49 29.93 2.42 28.01
N GLU A 50 29.40 1.20 28.01
CA GLU A 50 29.00 0.47 26.81
C GLU A 50 27.56 -0.02 26.98
N GLN A 51 26.74 0.19 25.96
CA GLN A 51 25.35 -0.28 25.93
C GLN A 51 25.05 -0.91 24.57
N SER A 52 24.66 -2.17 24.58
CA SER A 52 24.16 -2.83 23.37
C SER A 52 22.72 -2.41 23.08
N LEU A 53 22.42 -2.18 21.81
CA LEU A 53 21.13 -1.78 21.28
C LEU A 53 20.75 -2.74 20.15
N GLN A 54 19.59 -3.37 20.25
CA GLN A 54 19.06 -4.20 19.16
C GLN A 54 17.92 -3.47 18.48
N LEU A 55 18.08 -3.18 17.19
CA LEU A 55 17.03 -2.62 16.37
C LEU A 55 16.27 -3.75 15.67
N LEU A 56 14.94 -3.64 15.69
CA LEU A 56 14.02 -4.53 14.99
C LEU A 56 13.27 -3.72 13.93
N GLY A 57 13.37 -4.12 12.67
CA GLY A 57 12.62 -3.55 11.56
C GLY A 57 11.71 -4.60 10.97
N ILE A 58 10.44 -4.27 10.76
CA ILE A 58 9.45 -5.16 10.16
C ILE A 58 9.00 -4.52 8.85
N ALA A 59 9.09 -5.27 7.77
CA ALA A 59 8.60 -4.90 6.46
C ALA A 59 7.46 -5.85 6.08
N SER A 60 6.26 -5.32 5.88
CA SER A 60 5.07 -6.08 5.48
C SER A 60 4.52 -5.53 4.17
N GLU A 61 3.65 -6.30 3.53
CA GLU A 61 2.81 -5.73 2.47
C GLU A 61 1.79 -4.77 3.08
N PRO A 62 1.47 -3.67 2.39
CA PRO A 62 0.37 -2.80 2.76
C PRO A 62 -0.96 -3.56 2.93
N SER A 63 -1.70 -3.24 3.98
CA SER A 63 -3.03 -3.75 4.29
C SER A 63 -4.09 -2.90 3.61
N LEU A 64 -4.50 -3.31 2.40
CA LEU A 64 -5.63 -2.72 1.67
C LEU A 64 -6.65 -3.77 1.26
N CYS A 65 -7.92 -3.36 1.22
CA CYS A 65 -9.01 -4.22 0.78
C CYS A 65 -10.16 -3.42 0.18
N PHE A 66 -10.99 -4.11 -0.60
CA PHE A 66 -12.30 -3.61 -1.00
C PHE A 66 -13.36 -4.01 0.03
N LEU A 67 -14.26 -3.08 0.37
CA LEU A 67 -15.42 -3.32 1.21
C LEU A 67 -16.71 -2.81 0.51
N PRO A 68 -17.64 -3.72 0.15
CA PRO A 68 -17.46 -5.17 0.09
C PRO A 68 -16.37 -5.59 -0.90
N ASN A 69 -15.88 -6.83 -0.78
CA ASN A 69 -14.84 -7.39 -1.66
C ASN A 69 -15.36 -7.81 -3.04
N PHE A 70 -16.67 -7.75 -3.27
CA PHE A 70 -17.32 -7.96 -4.56
C PHE A 70 -18.45 -6.93 -4.74
N LEU A 71 -18.84 -6.66 -5.99
CA LEU A 71 -19.94 -5.75 -6.31
C LEU A 71 -20.92 -6.34 -7.32
N CYS A 72 -22.12 -6.64 -6.84
CA CYS A 72 -23.25 -6.96 -7.73
C CYS A 72 -23.98 -5.68 -8.14
N LEU A 73 -23.91 -5.34 -9.42
CA LEU A 73 -24.72 -4.25 -9.98
C LEU A 73 -26.19 -4.66 -10.06
N ARG A 74 -27.10 -3.69 -9.91
CA ARG A 74 -28.54 -3.96 -10.06
C ARG A 74 -28.85 -4.43 -11.48
N THR A 75 -29.71 -5.44 -11.59
CA THR A 75 -30.29 -5.87 -12.86
C THR A 75 -30.96 -4.69 -13.56
N THR A 76 -30.72 -4.55 -14.86
CA THR A 76 -31.20 -3.44 -15.68
C THR A 76 -31.48 -3.90 -17.11
N LEU A 77 -32.13 -3.05 -17.90
CA LEU A 77 -32.37 -3.29 -19.32
C LEU A 77 -31.12 -2.96 -20.17
N ILE A 78 -31.03 -3.56 -21.36
CA ILE A 78 -30.01 -3.19 -22.36
C ILE A 78 -30.14 -1.70 -22.67
N GLY A 79 -29.01 -1.00 -22.70
CA GLY A 79 -28.92 0.44 -22.93
C GLY A 79 -29.23 1.31 -21.71
N VAL A 80 -29.66 0.73 -20.58
CA VAL A 80 -29.95 1.47 -19.34
C VAL A 80 -28.78 1.32 -18.37
N ARG A 81 -28.20 2.44 -17.96
CA ARG A 81 -27.05 2.48 -17.06
C ARG A 81 -27.38 1.89 -15.68
N SER A 82 -26.53 0.99 -15.20
CA SER A 82 -26.51 0.52 -13.81
C SER A 82 -25.21 0.95 -13.13
N GLU A 83 -25.28 1.25 -11.84
CA GLU A 83 -24.13 1.73 -11.07
C GLU A 83 -24.10 1.14 -9.66
N GLY A 84 -22.89 1.05 -9.13
CA GLY A 84 -22.61 0.57 -7.78
C GLY A 84 -21.31 1.17 -7.27
N LYS A 85 -21.04 0.94 -5.98
CA LYS A 85 -19.83 1.46 -5.35
C LYS A 85 -19.28 0.48 -4.32
N VAL A 86 -17.97 0.46 -4.20
CA VAL A 86 -17.23 -0.22 -3.13
C VAL A 86 -16.24 0.76 -2.51
N GLN A 87 -15.81 0.48 -1.29
CA GLN A 87 -14.79 1.26 -0.61
C GLN A 87 -13.43 0.61 -0.80
N LEU A 88 -12.44 1.36 -1.24
CA LEU A 88 -11.03 0.97 -1.14
C LEU A 88 -10.50 1.49 0.20
N VAL A 89 -10.18 0.57 1.11
CA VAL A 89 -9.78 0.89 2.49
C VAL A 89 -8.27 0.73 2.63
N ASN A 90 -7.62 1.76 3.18
CA ASN A 90 -6.20 1.78 3.52
C ASN A 90 -6.03 1.78 5.04
N GLN A 91 -5.43 0.70 5.57
CA GLN A 91 -5.14 0.55 7.00
C GLN A 91 -3.68 0.92 7.33
N GLU A 92 -2.93 1.46 6.38
CA GLU A 92 -1.57 1.93 6.58
C GLU A 92 -1.53 3.36 7.13
N GLU A 93 -0.44 3.70 7.80
CA GLU A 93 -0.13 5.05 8.32
C GLU A 93 0.36 6.02 7.24
N CYS A 94 0.37 5.60 5.97
CA CYS A 94 0.83 6.42 4.85
C CYS A 94 -0.18 6.47 3.70
N ASP A 95 -0.11 7.56 2.94
CA ASP A 95 -0.91 7.77 1.75
C ASP A 95 -0.44 6.83 0.61
N LEU A 96 -1.39 6.15 -0.01
CA LEU A 96 -1.10 5.18 -1.07
C LEU A 96 -1.76 5.58 -2.39
N LYS A 97 -0.95 5.68 -3.44
CA LYS A 97 -1.43 5.94 -4.80
C LYS A 97 -1.99 4.67 -5.41
N PHE A 98 -3.12 4.77 -6.10
CA PHE A 98 -3.69 3.65 -6.86
C PHE A 98 -3.96 4.03 -8.31
N THR A 99 -4.05 3.03 -9.17
CA THR A 99 -4.45 3.15 -10.58
C THR A 99 -5.16 1.88 -11.01
N VAL A 100 -6.29 2.05 -11.70
CA VAL A 100 -7.10 0.98 -12.28
C VAL A 100 -6.50 0.57 -13.62
N ASP A 101 -6.36 -0.73 -13.86
CA ASP A 101 -5.90 -1.26 -15.15
C ASP A 101 -7.02 -1.16 -16.20
N PRO A 102 -6.87 -0.35 -17.26
CA PRO A 102 -7.89 -0.22 -18.30
C PRO A 102 -8.22 -1.53 -19.02
N ASN A 103 -7.26 -2.47 -19.09
CA ASN A 103 -7.48 -3.77 -19.75
C ASN A 103 -8.34 -4.72 -18.91
N SER A 104 -8.51 -4.43 -17.63
CA SER A 104 -9.35 -5.20 -16.70
C SER A 104 -10.81 -4.76 -16.66
N LEU A 105 -11.18 -3.76 -17.47
CA LEU A 105 -12.52 -3.17 -17.49
C LEU A 105 -13.49 -3.88 -18.43
N TYR A 106 -13.06 -4.94 -19.10
CA TYR A 106 -13.89 -5.73 -20.00
C TYR A 106 -14.39 -6.98 -19.29
N SER A 107 -15.60 -7.41 -19.63
CA SER A 107 -16.12 -8.70 -19.18
C SER A 107 -15.22 -9.83 -19.69
N GLU A 108 -15.25 -11.02 -19.07
CA GLU A 108 -14.45 -12.17 -19.53
C GLU A 108 -14.62 -12.51 -21.03
N THR A 109 -15.82 -12.29 -21.57
CA THR A 109 -16.15 -12.51 -22.99
C THR A 109 -15.81 -11.32 -23.90
N TRP A 110 -15.26 -10.24 -23.35
CA TRP A 110 -14.93 -8.99 -24.05
C TRP A 110 -16.13 -8.28 -24.72
N GLY A 111 -17.37 -8.71 -24.45
CA GLY A 111 -18.58 -8.13 -25.04
C GLY A 111 -19.12 -6.89 -24.33
N GLN A 112 -18.70 -6.65 -23.08
CA GLN A 112 -19.15 -5.52 -22.27
C GLN A 112 -17.96 -4.84 -21.58
N ALA A 113 -18.11 -3.55 -21.27
CA ALA A 113 -17.13 -2.78 -20.54
C ALA A 113 -17.76 -2.03 -19.37
N VAL A 114 -17.09 -2.05 -18.22
CA VAL A 114 -17.46 -1.28 -17.03
C VAL A 114 -16.58 -0.03 -16.93
N GLN A 115 -17.18 1.10 -16.54
CA GLN A 115 -16.46 2.33 -16.26
C GLN A 115 -16.18 2.41 -14.76
N VAL A 116 -14.96 2.80 -14.40
CA VAL A 116 -14.54 2.98 -13.00
C VAL A 116 -14.20 4.44 -12.74
N LEU A 117 -14.68 4.96 -11.60
CA LEU A 117 -14.43 6.33 -11.16
C LEU A 117 -14.13 6.34 -9.67
N PRO A 118 -12.98 6.88 -9.22
CA PRO A 118 -11.86 7.37 -10.03
C PRO A 118 -10.99 6.24 -10.66
N MET A 119 -10.38 6.51 -11.82
CA MET A 119 -9.41 5.59 -12.47
C MET A 119 -8.02 5.60 -11.81
N LYS A 120 -7.69 6.67 -11.07
CA LYS A 120 -6.44 6.83 -10.34
C LYS A 120 -6.62 7.85 -9.23
N GLY A 121 -5.80 7.77 -8.19
CA GLY A 121 -5.87 8.71 -7.09
C GLY A 121 -4.96 8.33 -5.93
N VAL A 122 -5.29 8.86 -4.76
CA VAL A 122 -4.63 8.58 -3.50
C VAL A 122 -5.69 8.09 -2.51
N VAL A 123 -5.40 7.01 -1.79
CA VAL A 123 -6.12 6.60 -0.59
C VAL A 123 -5.32 7.13 0.60
N PRO A 124 -5.84 8.10 1.37
CA PRO A 124 -5.10 8.63 2.51
C PRO A 124 -4.81 7.57 3.57
N ALA A 125 -3.82 7.82 4.42
CA ALA A 125 -3.53 6.99 5.60
C ALA A 125 -4.79 6.80 6.47
N GLN A 126 -4.98 5.58 7.01
CA GLN A 126 -6.09 5.22 7.91
C GLN A 126 -7.47 5.68 7.41
N SER A 127 -7.72 5.56 6.11
CA SER A 127 -8.91 6.12 5.46
C SER A 127 -9.43 5.20 4.35
N GLN A 128 -10.59 5.56 3.82
CA GLN A 128 -11.24 4.88 2.71
C GLN A 128 -11.74 5.86 1.66
N ILE A 129 -11.84 5.40 0.41
CA ILE A 129 -12.42 6.16 -0.70
C ILE A 129 -13.46 5.30 -1.44
N ASP A 130 -14.49 5.95 -1.97
CA ASP A 130 -15.49 5.29 -2.81
C ASP A 130 -14.95 5.10 -4.24
N ILE A 131 -14.97 3.85 -4.72
CA ILE A 131 -14.74 3.46 -6.11
C ILE A 131 -16.10 3.13 -6.73
N LYS A 132 -16.54 3.94 -7.68
CA LYS A 132 -17.80 3.80 -8.40
C LYS A 132 -17.60 3.00 -9.68
N LEU A 133 -18.46 2.01 -9.89
CA LEU A 133 -18.54 1.21 -11.11
C LEU A 133 -19.83 1.55 -11.85
N CYS A 134 -19.76 1.66 -13.18
CA CYS A 134 -20.89 1.99 -14.03
C CYS A 134 -20.90 1.11 -15.27
N LEU A 135 -22.00 0.38 -15.49
CA LEU A 135 -22.17 -0.49 -16.63
C LEU A 135 -23.29 0.01 -17.55
N THR A 136 -22.92 0.07 -18.83
CA THR A 136 -23.71 0.18 -20.07
C THR A 136 -24.18 -1.12 -20.71
N PRO A 137 -25.13 -1.97 -20.25
CA PRO A 137 -25.29 -3.29 -20.86
C PRO A 137 -25.64 -3.20 -22.34
N THR A 138 -24.83 -3.83 -23.19
CA THR A 138 -25.00 -3.87 -24.66
C THR A 138 -25.64 -5.16 -25.16
N GLN A 139 -25.77 -6.16 -24.28
CA GLN A 139 -26.28 -7.50 -24.58
C GLN A 139 -26.99 -8.07 -23.35
N ALA A 140 -27.87 -9.06 -23.57
CA ALA A 140 -28.54 -9.78 -22.49
C ALA A 140 -27.59 -10.80 -21.83
N GLY A 141 -27.82 -11.08 -20.54
CA GLY A 141 -27.05 -12.05 -19.77
C GLY A 141 -26.22 -11.39 -18.67
N GLU A 142 -25.49 -12.23 -17.94
CA GLU A 142 -24.58 -11.81 -16.87
C GLU A 142 -23.21 -11.43 -17.45
N GLY A 143 -22.63 -10.35 -16.94
CA GLY A 143 -21.25 -9.95 -17.23
C GLY A 143 -20.42 -10.07 -15.96
N GLN A 144 -19.39 -10.92 -15.98
CA GLN A 144 -18.40 -11.02 -14.91
C GLN A 144 -17.17 -10.18 -15.27
N PHE A 145 -16.71 -9.39 -14.30
CA PHE A 145 -15.60 -8.44 -14.47
C PHE A 145 -14.61 -8.66 -13.33
N HIS A 146 -13.31 -8.61 -13.64
CA HIS A 146 -12.24 -8.74 -12.65
C HIS A 146 -11.40 -7.47 -12.69
N VAL A 147 -11.91 -6.41 -12.05
CA VAL A 147 -11.29 -5.08 -12.11
C VAL A 147 -10.02 -5.10 -11.27
N LYS A 148 -8.87 -4.84 -11.91
CA LYS A 148 -7.56 -4.82 -11.27
C LYS A 148 -7.15 -3.41 -10.89
N VAL A 149 -6.77 -3.24 -9.63
CA VAL A 149 -6.31 -1.97 -9.06
C VAL A 149 -4.91 -2.13 -8.50
N SER A 150 -3.95 -1.51 -9.17
CA SER A 150 -2.57 -1.44 -8.72
C SER A 150 -2.43 -0.36 -7.66
N VAL A 151 -1.85 -0.71 -6.52
CA VAL A 151 -1.57 0.24 -5.43
C VAL A 151 -0.07 0.28 -5.18
N GLN A 152 0.46 1.47 -4.88
CA GLN A 152 1.86 1.64 -4.51
C GLN A 152 2.23 0.69 -3.37
N LEU A 153 3.44 0.11 -3.42
CA LEU A 153 3.98 -0.83 -2.44
C LEU A 153 3.33 -2.22 -2.39
N LEU A 154 2.19 -2.46 -3.06
CA LEU A 154 1.69 -3.81 -3.30
C LEU A 154 2.45 -4.48 -4.45
N ARG A 155 2.80 -5.76 -4.28
CA ARG A 155 3.45 -6.56 -5.35
C ARG A 155 2.48 -6.98 -6.45
N CYS A 156 1.23 -7.25 -6.07
CA CYS A 156 0.18 -7.67 -6.98
C CYS A 156 -1.00 -6.69 -6.90
N PRO A 157 -1.71 -6.44 -8.02
CA PRO A 157 -2.93 -5.65 -8.00
C PRO A 157 -4.00 -6.29 -7.11
N LEU A 158 -4.84 -5.47 -6.48
CA LEU A 158 -6.09 -5.92 -5.88
C LEU A 158 -7.10 -6.22 -6.99
N THR A 159 -7.91 -7.25 -6.82
CA THR A 159 -9.01 -7.57 -7.73
C THR A 159 -10.34 -7.28 -7.04
N LEU A 160 -11.23 -6.58 -7.75
CA LEU A 160 -12.64 -6.45 -7.40
C LEU A 160 -13.46 -7.30 -8.38
N ASP A 161 -14.26 -8.21 -7.82
CA ASP A 161 -15.14 -9.13 -8.54
C ASP A 161 -16.60 -8.64 -8.60
#